data_AF-A0A1H3GYG7-F1
#
_entry.id   AF-A0A1H3GYG7-F1
#
_cell.length_a   1.000
_cell.length_b   1.000
_cell.length_c   1.000
_cell.angle_alpha   90.00
_cell.angle_beta   90.00
_cell.angle_gamma   90.00
#
_symmetry.space_group_name_H-M   'P 1'
#
loop_
_entity.id
_entity.type
_entity.pdbx_description
1 polymer ?
#
loop_
_entity_poly.entity_id
_entity_poly.type
_entity_poly.pdbx_seq_one_letter_code
_entity_poly.pdbx_strand_id
1 'polypeptide(L)'
;MEVRRTVPVKLDVDSDDAALLRETVDEFLWAANYVVDHAWQGEYKTTSKAQLQEETYDEVRDRTRLHANLVQNARNKAADAVQGVVARWKQGEYAGKPHFSKPTVVYDKR
;
A
#
# COMPACT_ATOMS: atom_id res chain seq x y z
N MET A 1 -5.40 -29.11 17.67
CA MET A 1 -4.14 -28.47 17.22
C MET A 1 -4.54 -27.31 16.31
N GLU A 2 -4.28 -26.08 16.72
CA GLU A 2 -4.66 -24.88 15.94
C GLU A 2 -3.61 -24.66 14.84
N VAL A 3 -4.02 -24.74 13.58
CA VAL A 3 -3.13 -24.52 12.44
C VAL A 3 -3.06 -23.02 12.16
N ARG A 4 -1.87 -22.43 12.33
CA ARG A 4 -1.60 -21.04 11.96
C ARG A 4 -1.20 -20.95 10.49
N ARG A 5 -1.88 -20.08 9.74
CA ARG A 5 -1.57 -19.81 8.32
C ARG A 5 -0.38 -18.85 8.11
N THR A 6 0.15 -18.29 9.19
CA THR A 6 1.25 -17.31 9.17
C THR A 6 2.45 -17.85 9.95
N VAL A 7 3.62 -17.84 9.31
CA VAL A 7 4.89 -18.25 9.93
C VAL A 7 5.88 -17.08 9.84
N PRO A 8 6.47 -16.64 10.97
CA PRO A 8 7.54 -15.66 10.94
C PRO A 8 8.85 -16.32 10.46
N VAL A 9 9.54 -15.69 9.51
CA VAL A 9 10.85 -16.12 9.03
C VAL A 9 11.84 -14.99 9.26
N LYS A 10 12.93 -15.27 9.99
CA LYS A 10 14.01 -14.31 10.17
C LYS A 10 14.83 -14.29 8.88
N LEU A 11 14.99 -13.10 8.30
CA LEU A 11 15.91 -12.88 7.19
C LEU A 11 17.34 -12.77 7.73
N ASP A 12 18.25 -13.54 7.16
CA ASP A 12 19.69 -13.45 7.39
C ASP A 12 20.30 -12.79 6.16
N VAL A 13 20.54 -11.49 6.25
CA VAL A 13 20.98 -10.62 5.15
C VAL A 13 22.12 -9.74 5.66
N ASP A 14 23.04 -9.38 4.77
CA ASP A 14 24.10 -8.44 5.12
C ASP A 14 23.57 -7.00 5.27
N SER A 15 24.46 -6.09 5.64
CA SER A 15 24.07 -4.70 5.95
C SER A 15 23.61 -3.92 4.73
N ASP A 16 24.17 -4.24 3.55
CA ASP A 16 23.85 -3.54 2.31
C ASP A 16 22.49 -4.00 1.78
N ASP A 17 22.24 -5.32 1.78
CA ASP A 17 20.93 -5.90 1.45
C ASP A 17 19.84 -5.45 2.43
N ALA A 18 20.15 -5.35 3.72
CA ALA A 18 19.22 -4.82 4.71
C ALA A 18 18.86 -3.35 4.44
N ALA A 19 19.81 -2.54 3.97
CA ALA A 19 19.57 -1.15 3.59
C ALA A 19 18.68 -1.07 2.35
N LEU A 20 18.96 -1.87 1.31
CA LEU A 20 18.14 -1.94 0.09
C LEU A 20 16.69 -2.37 0.38
N LEU A 21 16.51 -3.35 1.28
CA LEU A 21 15.17 -3.79 1.69
C LEU A 21 14.40 -2.67 2.40
N ARG A 22 15.05 -1.93 3.30
CA ARG A 22 14.42 -0.80 4.00
C ARG A 22 14.03 0.31 3.02
N GLU A 23 14.91 0.65 2.10
CA GLU A 23 14.63 1.65 1.07
C GLU A 23 13.43 1.24 0.19
N THR A 24 13.36 -0.04 -0.20
CA THR A 24 12.19 -0.58 -0.93
C THR A 24 10.90 -0.47 -0.11
N VAL A 25 10.96 -0.74 1.19
CA VAL A 25 9.82 -0.59 2.09
C VAL A 25 9.39 0.87 2.20
N ASP A 26 10.34 1.81 2.31
CA ASP A 26 10.06 3.23 2.42
C ASP A 26 9.41 3.77 1.14
N GLU A 27 9.93 3.41 -0.04
CA GLU A 27 9.31 3.74 -1.33
C GLU A 27 7.90 3.14 -1.46
N PHE A 28 7.71 1.89 -1.03
CA PHE A 28 6.40 1.24 -1.07
C PHE A 28 5.38 1.94 -0.18
N LEU A 29 5.78 2.34 1.04
CA LEU A 29 4.92 3.08 1.95
C LEU A 29 4.62 4.48 1.43
N TRP A 30 5.62 5.15 0.85
CA TRP A 30 5.44 6.44 0.21
C TRP A 30 4.42 6.32 -0.93
N ALA A 31 4.58 5.34 -1.83
CA ALA A 31 3.66 5.10 -2.94
C ALA A 31 2.22 4.81 -2.45
N ALA A 32 2.07 3.96 -1.44
CA ALA A 32 0.76 3.66 -0.89
C ALA A 32 0.10 4.89 -0.25
N ASN A 33 0.84 5.68 0.52
CA ASN A 33 0.32 6.91 1.12
C ASN A 33 0.03 7.99 0.07
N TYR A 34 0.85 8.12 -0.97
CA TYR A 34 0.61 9.00 -2.11
C TYR A 34 -0.74 8.72 -2.76
N VAL A 35 -1.02 7.43 -3.04
CA VAL A 35 -2.30 7.01 -3.61
C VAL A 35 -3.46 7.25 -2.63
N VAL A 36 -3.26 7.04 -1.32
CA VAL A 36 -4.28 7.40 -0.33
C VAL A 36 -4.55 8.90 -0.37
N ASP A 37 -3.51 9.73 -0.41
CA ASP A 37 -3.64 11.18 -0.46
C ASP A 37 -4.45 11.62 -1.68
N HIS A 38 -4.15 11.06 -2.84
CA HIS A 38 -4.88 11.29 -4.09
C HIS A 38 -6.34 10.82 -3.99
N ALA A 39 -6.57 9.58 -3.54
CA ALA A 39 -7.91 9.02 -3.34
C ALA A 39 -8.74 9.78 -2.30
N TRP A 40 -8.08 10.54 -1.42
CA TRP A 40 -8.71 11.34 -0.37
C TRP A 40 -9.09 12.75 -0.81
N GLN A 41 -8.73 13.17 -2.01
CA GLN A 41 -9.11 14.46 -2.57
C GLN A 41 -10.62 14.51 -2.88
N GLY A 42 -11.22 15.69 -2.75
CA GLY A 42 -12.64 15.91 -3.05
C GLY A 42 -13.62 15.40 -1.99
N GLU A 43 -14.92 15.52 -2.32
CA GLU A 43 -16.04 15.14 -1.44
C GLU A 43 -16.19 13.62 -1.32
N TYR A 44 -16.06 12.90 -2.44
CA TYR A 44 -16.12 11.44 -2.49
C TYR A 44 -14.72 10.83 -2.48
N LYS A 45 -14.56 9.68 -1.80
CA LYS A 45 -13.28 8.97 -1.75
C LYS A 45 -13.21 7.94 -2.86
N THR A 46 -12.20 8.08 -3.71
CA THR A 46 -12.00 7.18 -4.84
C THR A 46 -11.58 5.80 -4.34
N THR A 47 -12.48 4.81 -4.45
CA THR A 47 -12.20 3.41 -4.05
C THR A 47 -11.92 2.50 -5.25
N SER A 48 -12.12 2.98 -6.49
CA SER A 48 -11.95 2.17 -7.69
C SER A 48 -10.46 1.92 -7.96
N LYS A 49 -10.04 0.66 -7.93
CA LYS A 49 -8.66 0.25 -8.25
C LYS A 49 -8.26 0.59 -9.68
N ALA A 50 -9.20 0.50 -10.63
CA ALA A 50 -8.97 0.82 -12.03
C ALA A 50 -8.77 2.33 -12.23
N GLN A 51 -9.62 3.14 -11.60
CA GLN A 51 -9.49 4.59 -11.66
C GLN A 51 -8.17 5.06 -11.02
N LEU A 52 -7.86 4.56 -9.82
CA LEU A 52 -6.58 4.90 -9.18
C LEU A 52 -5.37 4.42 -9.98
N GLN A 53 -5.48 3.34 -10.75
CA GLN A 53 -4.42 2.88 -11.64
C GLN A 53 -4.17 3.93 -12.73
N GLU A 54 -5.23 4.38 -13.40
CA GLU A 54 -5.13 5.38 -14.47
C GLU A 54 -4.58 6.72 -13.93
N GLU A 55 -5.04 7.15 -12.76
CA GLU A 55 -4.72 8.48 -12.24
C GLU A 55 -3.35 8.58 -11.54
N THR A 56 -2.82 7.49 -10.97
CA THR A 56 -1.64 7.56 -10.08
C THR A 56 -0.45 6.72 -10.52
N TYR A 57 -0.63 5.76 -11.44
CA TYR A 57 0.43 4.79 -11.74
C TYR A 57 1.69 5.43 -12.32
N ASP A 58 1.56 6.29 -13.33
CA ASP A 58 2.70 6.88 -14.01
C ASP A 58 3.51 7.77 -13.06
N GLU A 59 2.83 8.59 -12.26
CA GLU A 59 3.49 9.46 -11.29
C GLU A 59 4.22 8.69 -10.17
N VAL A 60 3.61 7.61 -9.67
CA VAL A 60 4.29 6.73 -8.71
C VAL A 60 5.47 6.03 -9.36
N ARG A 61 5.34 5.62 -10.62
CA ARG A 61 6.40 4.94 -11.36
C ARG A 61 7.59 5.86 -11.63
N ASP A 62 7.34 7.14 -11.89
CA ASP A 62 8.36 8.15 -12.14
C ASP A 62 9.09 8.59 -10.87
N ARG A 63 8.40 8.55 -9.71
CA ARG A 63 8.93 9.01 -8.42
C ARG A 63 9.58 7.91 -7.58
N THR A 64 9.51 6.65 -8.01
CA THR A 64 10.03 5.51 -7.25
C THR A 64 10.86 4.59 -8.14
N ARG A 65 11.75 3.81 -7.53
CA ARG A 65 12.53 2.76 -8.21
C ARG A 65 11.82 1.41 -8.16
N LEU A 66 10.68 1.33 -7.48
CA LEU A 66 9.83 0.14 -7.38
C LEU A 66 9.51 -0.48 -8.74
N HIS A 67 9.65 -1.80 -8.85
CA HIS A 67 9.15 -2.52 -10.02
C HIS A 67 7.63 -2.33 -10.21
N ALA A 68 7.16 -2.45 -11.44
CA ALA A 68 5.74 -2.28 -11.81
C ALA A 68 4.78 -3.07 -10.92
N ASN A 69 5.17 -4.28 -10.49
CA ASN A 69 4.36 -5.09 -9.59
C ASN A 69 4.21 -4.43 -8.20
N LEU A 70 5.30 -3.93 -7.63
CA LEU A 70 5.28 -3.28 -6.32
C LEU A 70 4.47 -1.96 -6.34
N VAL A 71 4.55 -1.20 -7.43
CA VAL A 71 3.72 -0.01 -7.64
C VAL A 71 2.23 -0.38 -7.62
N GLN A 72 1.85 -1.43 -8.36
CA GLN A 72 0.47 -1.90 -8.38
C GLN A 72 0.01 -2.41 -7.01
N ASN A 73 0.88 -3.11 -6.28
CA ASN A 73 0.58 -3.61 -4.94
C ASN A 73 0.42 -2.47 -3.92
N ALA A 74 1.26 -1.44 -3.98
CA ALA A 74 1.13 -0.25 -3.13
C ALA A 74 -0.19 0.48 -3.38
N ARG A 75 -0.56 0.67 -4.65
CA ARG A 75 -1.85 1.28 -5.03
C ARG A 75 -3.04 0.42 -4.59
N ASN A 76 -3.00 -0.89 -4.83
CA ASN A 76 -4.08 -1.79 -4.42
C ASN A 76 -4.27 -1.75 -2.90
N LYS A 77 -3.16 -1.73 -2.14
CA LYS A 77 -3.18 -1.57 -0.68
C LYS A 77 -3.84 -0.27 -0.25
N ALA A 78 -3.55 0.84 -0.93
CA ALA A 78 -4.19 2.13 -0.69
C ALA A 78 -5.70 2.07 -0.96
N ALA A 79 -6.09 1.56 -2.12
CA ALA A 79 -7.49 1.41 -2.52
C ALA A 79 -8.29 0.54 -1.53
N ASP A 80 -7.73 -0.59 -1.10
CA ASP A 80 -8.36 -1.49 -0.13
C ASP A 80 -8.56 -0.80 1.24
N ALA A 81 -7.61 0.02 1.67
CA ALA A 81 -7.74 0.78 2.91
C ALA A 81 -8.81 1.87 2.83
N VAL A 82 -8.86 2.63 1.73
CA VAL A 82 -9.91 3.64 1.50
C VAL A 82 -11.28 2.97 1.41
N GLN A 83 -11.38 1.85 0.71
CA GLN A 83 -12.61 1.06 0.64
C GLN A 83 -13.05 0.57 2.04
N GLY A 84 -12.11 0.14 2.88
CA GLY A 84 -12.37 -0.23 4.26
C GLY A 84 -12.96 0.92 5.08
N VAL A 85 -12.45 2.15 4.91
CA VAL A 85 -13.00 3.34 5.59
C VAL A 85 -14.43 3.62 5.12
N VAL A 86 -14.68 3.63 3.82
CA VAL A 86 -16.03 3.84 3.27
C VAL A 86 -17.00 2.77 3.75
N ALA A 87 -16.56 1.51 3.87
CA ALA A 87 -17.38 0.43 4.41
C ALA A 87 -17.77 0.68 5.88
N ARG A 88 -16.86 1.21 6.70
CA ARG A 88 -17.14 1.59 8.10
C ARG A 88 -18.13 2.75 8.20
N TRP A 89 -18.00 3.77 7.34
CA TRP A 89 -18.98 4.87 7.28
C TRP A 89 -20.38 4.37 6.94
N LYS A 90 -20.52 3.40 6.03
CA LYS A 90 -21.81 2.76 5.71
C LYS A 90 -22.45 2.04 6.90
N GLN A 91 -21.65 1.66 7.89
CA GLN A 91 -22.10 1.04 9.14
C GLN A 91 -22.35 2.07 10.26
N GLY A 92 -22.19 3.37 9.98
CA GLY A 92 -22.31 4.43 10.97
C GLY A 92 -21.10 4.59 11.89
N GLU A 93 -19.98 3.91 11.57
CA GLU A 93 -18.76 4.01 12.36
C GLU A 93 -17.86 5.14 11.89
N TYR A 94 -17.17 5.78 12.84
CA TYR A 94 -16.11 6.73 12.51
C TYR A 94 -14.85 6.04 12.01
N ALA A 95 -14.32 6.53 10.89
CA ALA A 95 -13.02 6.16 10.35
C ALA A 95 -12.40 7.38 9.64
N GLY A 96 -11.12 7.65 9.93
CA GLY A 96 -10.36 8.75 9.34
C GLY A 96 -9.58 8.33 8.10
N LYS A 97 -8.82 9.28 7.53
CA LYS A 97 -7.91 9.04 6.42
C LYS A 97 -6.89 7.93 6.77
N PRO A 98 -6.75 6.88 5.95
CA PRO A 98 -5.72 5.88 6.16
C PRO A 98 -4.32 6.50 6.09
N HIS A 99 -3.38 5.94 6.88
CA HIS A 99 -1.97 6.28 6.76
C HIS A 99 -1.14 5.06 7.17
N PHE A 100 -0.17 4.69 6.34
CA PHE A 100 0.70 3.54 6.56
C PHE A 100 2.06 4.00 7.09
N SER A 101 2.39 3.60 8.32
CA SER A 101 3.67 3.93 8.97
C SER A 101 4.49 2.70 9.39
N LYS A 102 3.86 1.52 9.44
CA LYS A 102 4.57 0.29 9.79
C LYS A 102 5.35 -0.21 8.57
N PRO A 103 6.65 -0.57 8.72
CA PRO A 103 7.47 -1.05 7.61
C PRO A 103 6.86 -2.33 7.05
N THR A 104 6.26 -2.24 5.87
CA THR A 104 5.55 -3.34 5.23
C THR A 104 5.62 -3.18 3.72
N VAL A 105 5.88 -4.28 3.04
CA VAL A 105 5.85 -4.41 1.58
C VAL A 105 5.09 -5.68 1.22
N VAL A 106 4.40 -5.68 0.08
CA VAL A 106 3.63 -6.83 -0.38
C VAL A 106 4.28 -7.40 -1.64
N TYR A 107 4.77 -8.64 -1.52
CA TYR A 107 5.22 -9.44 -2.64
C TYR A 107 4.15 -10.48 -2.98
N ASP A 108 3.58 -10.39 -4.18
CA ASP A 108 2.66 -11.39 -4.74
C ASP A 108 3.29 -12.11 -5.95
N LYS A 109 2.74 -13.27 -6.28
CA LYS A 109 3.22 -14.15 -7.35
C LYS A 109 2.58 -13.86 -8.72
N ARG A 110 2.16 -12.62 -8.98
CA ARG A 110 1.41 -12.28 -10.21
C ARG A 110 2.04 -12.85 -11.48
#